data_AF-A0A3E0TW76-F1
#
_entry.id   AF-A0A3E0TW76-F1
#
_cell.length_a   1.000
_cell.length_b   1.000
_cell.length_c   1.000
_cell.angle_alpha   90.00
_cell.angle_beta   90.00
_cell.angle_gamma   90.00
#
_symmetry.space_group_name_H-M   'P 1'
#
loop_
_entity.id
_entity.type
_entity.pdbx_description
1 polymer ?
#
loop_
_entity_poly.entity_id
_entity_poly.type
_entity_poly.pdbx_seq_one_letter_code
_entity_poly.pdbx_strand_id
1 'polypeptide(L)'
;MNSSKKVNTGFTLIELVVVIVILGILAAVAAPRFINLASDAHESVFNATFGNFRSGMDLAHYKWQASGAPTGAGAIDLVDDLDFNSLGYPAGTDDGTQVSSPQDCLAVFNGVLNTDLIAAIPAGDGNGIKNLAANVDVAVTNNADTCYYTFVSESKAVGYNARQFRYLYTTGDVVEFPAGFTIP
;
A
#
# COMPACT_ATOMS: atom_id res chain seq x y z
N MET A 1 -67.09 -14.66 -20.53
CA MET A 1 -65.91 -14.32 -19.71
C MET A 1 -65.04 -15.56 -19.63
N ASN A 2 -64.00 -15.66 -20.46
CA ASN A 2 -63.13 -16.85 -20.50
C ASN A 2 -62.01 -16.65 -19.48
N SER A 3 -62.03 -17.41 -18.39
CA SER A 3 -61.05 -17.29 -17.30
C SER A 3 -59.82 -18.12 -17.63
N SER A 4 -58.73 -17.45 -18.05
CA SER A 4 -57.43 -18.06 -18.28
C SER A 4 -56.84 -18.53 -16.94
N LYS A 5 -56.91 -19.83 -16.66
CA LYS A 5 -56.21 -20.46 -15.52
C LYS A 5 -54.70 -20.27 -15.70
N LYS A 6 -54.08 -19.44 -14.85
CA LYS A 6 -52.61 -19.43 -14.69
C LYS A 6 -52.19 -20.73 -14.02
N VAL A 7 -51.37 -21.52 -14.70
CA VAL A 7 -50.70 -22.70 -14.13
C VAL A 7 -49.53 -22.17 -13.29
N ASN A 8 -49.61 -22.30 -11.97
CA ASN A 8 -48.47 -22.08 -11.10
C ASN A 8 -47.60 -23.35 -11.14
N THR A 9 -46.59 -23.36 -11.99
CA THR A 9 -45.51 -24.37 -11.97
C THR A 9 -44.63 -24.09 -10.75
N GLY A 10 -44.84 -24.82 -9.66
CA GLY A 10 -43.95 -24.80 -8.50
C GLY A 10 -42.64 -25.52 -8.78
N PHE A 11 -41.54 -25.02 -8.20
CA PHE A 11 -40.23 -25.67 -8.21
C PHE A 11 -40.31 -27.00 -7.44
N THR A 12 -39.64 -28.05 -7.92
CA THR A 12 -39.65 -29.34 -7.21
C THR A 12 -38.61 -29.34 -6.09
N LEU A 13 -38.87 -30.09 -4.99
CA LEU A 13 -37.93 -30.18 -3.87
C LEU A 13 -36.58 -30.75 -4.30
N ILE A 14 -36.58 -31.71 -5.24
CA ILE A 14 -35.35 -32.32 -5.78
C ILE A 14 -34.50 -31.29 -6.53
N GLU A 15 -35.14 -30.38 -7.27
CA GLU A 15 -34.46 -29.37 -8.07
C GLU A 15 -33.76 -28.34 -7.18
N LEU A 16 -34.40 -27.95 -6.07
CA LEU A 16 -33.76 -27.09 -5.08
C LEU A 16 -32.59 -27.79 -4.36
N VAL A 17 -32.73 -29.08 -4.04
CA VAL A 17 -31.66 -29.88 -3.40
C VAL A 17 -30.45 -30.04 -4.32
N VAL A 18 -30.67 -30.35 -5.60
CA VAL A 18 -29.57 -30.51 -6.55
C VAL A 18 -28.80 -29.19 -6.75
N VAL A 19 -29.51 -28.05 -6.78
CA VAL A 19 -28.86 -26.73 -6.90
C VAL A 19 -27.95 -26.43 -5.71
N ILE A 20 -28.42 -26.64 -4.47
CA ILE A 20 -27.57 -26.38 -3.28
C ILE A 20 -26.38 -27.35 -3.21
N VAL A 21 -26.53 -28.59 -3.66
CA VAL A 21 -25.42 -29.56 -3.73
C VAL A 21 -24.38 -29.12 -4.75
N ILE A 22 -24.80 -28.70 -5.95
CA ILE A 22 -23.88 -28.19 -6.98
C ILE A 22 -23.17 -26.93 -6.46
N LEU A 23 -23.90 -25.98 -5.87
CA LEU A 23 -23.31 -24.76 -5.28
C LEU A 23 -22.33 -25.11 -4.15
N GLY A 24 -22.64 -26.13 -3.33
CA GLY A 24 -21.75 -26.61 -2.27
C GLY A 24 -20.43 -27.17 -2.81
N ILE A 25 -20.47 -27.97 -3.87
CA ILE A 25 -19.27 -28.53 -4.51
C ILE A 25 -18.44 -27.41 -5.15
N LEU A 26 -19.07 -26.48 -5.87
CA LEU A 26 -18.40 -25.34 -6.48
C LEU A 26 -17.72 -24.45 -5.42
N ALA A 27 -18.40 -24.20 -4.30
CA ALA A 27 -17.83 -23.43 -3.20
C ALA A 27 -16.62 -24.15 -2.57
N ALA A 28 -16.69 -25.47 -2.36
CA ALA A 28 -15.62 -26.25 -1.75
C ALA A 28 -14.32 -26.25 -2.58
N VAL A 29 -14.42 -26.26 -3.91
CA VAL A 29 -13.24 -26.22 -4.79
C VAL A 29 -12.73 -24.80 -5.04
N ALA A 30 -13.60 -23.79 -5.01
CA ALA A 30 -13.23 -22.40 -5.26
C ALA A 30 -12.61 -21.71 -4.04
N ALA A 31 -13.06 -22.02 -2.83
CA ALA A 31 -12.65 -21.31 -1.62
C ALA A 31 -11.12 -21.34 -1.37
N PRO A 32 -10.40 -22.47 -1.49
CA PRO A 32 -8.94 -22.49 -1.27
C PRO A 32 -8.17 -21.66 -2.30
N ARG A 33 -8.62 -21.65 -3.56
CA ARG A 33 -7.98 -20.86 -4.62
C ARG A 33 -8.19 -19.37 -4.43
N PHE A 34 -9.37 -18.97 -3.96
CA PHE A 34 -9.68 -17.57 -3.69
C PHE A 34 -8.79 -17.00 -2.57
N ILE A 35 -8.52 -17.78 -1.52
CA ILE A 35 -7.65 -17.38 -0.41
C ILE A 35 -6.20 -17.14 -0.90
N ASN A 36 -5.66 -18.06 -1.71
CA ASN A 36 -4.29 -17.91 -2.23
C ASN A 36 -4.17 -16.72 -3.20
N LEU A 37 -5.17 -16.51 -4.06
CA LEU A 37 -5.18 -15.40 -5.02
C LEU A 37 -5.14 -14.04 -4.33
N ALA A 38 -5.78 -13.89 -3.16
CA ALA A 38 -5.74 -12.64 -2.41
C ALA A 38 -4.32 -12.32 -1.92
N SER A 39 -3.60 -13.34 -1.43
CA SER A 39 -2.21 -13.18 -0.98
C SER A 39 -1.24 -12.91 -2.12
N ASP A 40 -1.36 -13.65 -3.23
CA ASP A 40 -0.57 -13.42 -4.43
C ASP A 40 -0.81 -12.00 -5.00
N ALA A 41 -2.06 -11.52 -4.95
CA ALA A 41 -2.39 -10.17 -5.38
C ALA A 41 -1.74 -9.11 -4.47
N HIS A 42 -1.78 -9.30 -3.15
CA HIS A 42 -1.13 -8.40 -2.21
C HIS A 42 0.39 -8.35 -2.42
N GLU A 43 1.01 -9.51 -2.64
CA GLU A 43 2.44 -9.62 -2.93
C GLU A 43 2.80 -8.87 -4.22
N SER A 44 1.98 -9.03 -5.27
CA SER A 44 2.16 -8.32 -6.53
C SER A 44 2.04 -6.80 -6.37
N VAL A 45 1.09 -6.32 -5.57
CA VAL A 45 0.91 -4.88 -5.32
C VAL A 45 2.12 -4.31 -4.58
N PHE A 46 2.64 -5.02 -3.56
CA PHE A 46 3.87 -4.61 -2.88
C PHE A 46 5.05 -4.53 -3.87
N ASN A 47 5.29 -5.59 -4.64
CA ASN A 47 6.43 -5.66 -5.57
C ASN A 47 6.37 -4.54 -6.61
N ALA A 48 5.17 -4.28 -7.15
CA ALA A 48 4.93 -3.18 -8.07
C ALA A 48 5.20 -1.83 -7.42
N THR A 49 4.69 -1.61 -6.20
CA THR A 49 4.88 -0.34 -5.49
C THR A 49 6.33 -0.09 -5.13
N PHE A 50 7.05 -1.10 -4.64
CA PHE A 50 8.47 -1.00 -4.33
C PHE A 50 9.30 -0.65 -5.57
N GLY A 51 9.06 -1.33 -6.70
CA GLY A 51 9.73 -1.04 -7.97
C GLY A 51 9.43 0.36 -8.51
N ASN A 52 8.16 0.77 -8.43
CA ASN A 52 7.72 2.10 -8.84
C ASN A 52 8.32 3.19 -7.95
N PHE A 53 8.36 2.97 -6.64
CA PHE A 53 8.93 3.91 -5.68
C PHE A 53 10.41 4.11 -5.96
N ARG A 54 11.18 3.03 -6.10
CA ARG A 54 12.60 3.10 -6.46
C ARG A 54 12.82 3.87 -7.78
N SER A 55 12.04 3.56 -8.81
CA SER A 55 12.13 4.25 -10.11
C SER A 55 11.76 5.74 -10.00
N GLY A 56 10.78 6.08 -9.15
CA GLY A 56 10.39 7.45 -8.87
C GLY A 56 11.47 8.22 -8.12
N MET A 57 12.16 7.58 -7.16
CA MET A 57 13.30 8.16 -6.45
C MET A 57 14.46 8.47 -7.41
N ASP A 58 14.78 7.55 -8.33
CA ASP A 58 15.79 7.77 -9.36
C ASP A 58 15.39 8.94 -10.28
N LEU A 59 14.12 9.01 -10.70
CA LEU A 59 13.60 10.12 -11.49
C LEU A 59 13.69 11.46 -10.74
N ALA A 60 13.36 11.48 -9.46
CA ALA A 60 13.48 12.66 -8.60
C ALA A 60 14.92 13.17 -8.56
N HIS A 61 15.86 12.26 -8.34
CA HIS A 61 17.29 12.56 -8.33
C HIS A 61 17.78 13.10 -9.68
N TYR A 62 17.34 12.51 -10.80
CA TYR A 62 17.71 12.99 -12.13
C TYR A 62 17.14 14.38 -12.44
N LYS A 63 15.88 14.64 -12.07
CA LYS A 63 15.31 15.99 -12.19
C LYS A 63 16.10 16.99 -11.36
N TRP A 64 16.54 16.60 -10.17
CA TRP A 64 17.34 17.46 -9.29
C TRP A 64 18.66 17.87 -9.92
N GLN A 65 19.37 16.90 -10.49
CA GLN A 65 20.61 17.19 -11.22
C GLN A 65 20.35 18.09 -12.43
N ALA A 66 19.28 17.82 -13.20
CA ALA A 66 18.93 18.60 -14.39
C ALA A 66 18.53 20.04 -14.07
N SER A 67 17.91 20.27 -12.91
CA SER A 67 17.52 21.60 -12.41
C SER A 67 18.66 22.39 -11.77
N GLY A 68 19.89 21.87 -11.80
CA GLY A 68 21.07 22.56 -11.27
C GLY A 68 21.26 22.39 -9.76
N ALA A 69 20.82 21.26 -9.21
CA ALA A 69 20.97 20.89 -7.80
C ALA A 69 20.31 21.87 -6.80
N PRO A 70 19.02 22.22 -6.96
CA PRO A 70 18.33 23.11 -6.04
C PRO A 70 18.18 22.47 -4.65
N THR A 71 18.43 23.22 -3.59
CA THR A 71 18.26 22.75 -2.21
C THR A 71 17.21 23.56 -1.48
N GLY A 72 16.47 22.93 -0.58
CA GLY A 72 15.46 23.59 0.25
C GLY A 72 14.04 23.33 -0.25
N ALA A 73 13.10 24.15 0.25
CA ALA A 73 11.68 23.92 0.09
C ALA A 73 11.17 24.13 -1.35
N GLY A 74 10.29 23.23 -1.83
CA GLY A 74 9.67 23.28 -3.16
C GLY A 74 10.69 23.27 -4.30
N ALA A 75 11.78 22.53 -4.14
CA ALA A 75 12.91 22.58 -5.06
C ALA A 75 12.57 21.97 -6.43
N ILE A 76 11.67 20.97 -6.49
CA ILE A 76 11.26 20.30 -7.74
C ILE A 76 9.82 19.82 -7.68
N ASP A 77 9.06 20.20 -8.72
CA ASP A 77 7.74 19.65 -9.00
C ASP A 77 7.82 18.27 -9.71
N LEU A 78 7.30 17.24 -9.04
CA LEU A 78 7.15 15.88 -9.55
C LEU A 78 5.67 15.48 -9.66
N VAL A 79 5.17 14.71 -8.70
CA VAL A 79 3.74 14.54 -8.42
C VAL A 79 3.29 15.58 -7.40
N ASP A 80 4.22 16.04 -6.56
CA ASP A 80 4.08 17.13 -5.60
C ASP A 80 5.38 17.96 -5.54
N ASP A 81 5.33 19.11 -4.87
CA ASP A 81 6.45 20.04 -4.67
C ASP A 81 7.42 19.50 -3.60
N LEU A 82 8.32 18.61 -4.02
CA LEU A 82 9.25 17.94 -3.11
C LEU A 82 10.46 18.80 -2.74
N ASP A 83 10.84 18.68 -1.47
CA ASP A 83 12.06 19.23 -0.91
C ASP A 83 13.20 18.22 -1.04
N PHE A 84 14.43 18.70 -1.22
CA PHE A 84 15.61 17.85 -1.45
C PHE A 84 16.75 18.21 -0.49
N ASN A 85 17.46 17.18 -0.03
CA ASN A 85 18.73 17.37 0.68
C ASN A 85 19.85 17.84 -0.28
N SER A 86 21.02 18.17 0.28
CA SER A 86 22.19 18.60 -0.51
C SER A 86 22.77 17.52 -1.43
N LEU A 87 22.31 16.27 -1.29
CA LEU A 87 22.71 15.13 -2.11
C LEU A 87 21.69 14.83 -3.21
N GLY A 88 20.59 15.58 -3.30
CA GLY A 88 19.57 15.41 -4.32
C GLY A 88 18.59 14.28 -4.03
N TYR A 89 18.31 14.02 -2.77
CA TYR A 89 17.32 13.03 -2.35
C TYR A 89 16.12 13.69 -1.66
N PRO A 90 14.88 13.30 -2.02
CA PRO A 90 13.65 13.80 -1.41
C PRO A 90 13.64 13.72 0.11
N ALA A 91 13.23 14.81 0.74
CA ALA A 91 13.21 14.98 2.18
C ALA A 91 11.81 15.25 2.77
N GLY A 92 10.84 15.70 1.96
CA GLY A 92 9.53 16.11 2.44
C GLY A 92 8.89 17.14 1.51
N THR A 93 7.99 17.96 2.06
CA THR A 93 7.34 19.09 1.36
C THR A 93 7.25 20.37 2.20
N ASP A 94 7.51 20.30 3.52
CA ASP A 94 7.14 21.37 4.46
C ASP A 94 8.24 21.80 5.45
N ASP A 95 9.34 21.05 5.57
CA ASP A 95 10.36 21.23 6.59
C ASP A 95 11.81 21.33 6.05
N GLY A 96 12.00 21.36 4.72
CA GLY A 96 13.28 21.65 4.08
C GLY A 96 14.11 20.41 3.78
N THR A 97 15.39 20.38 4.18
CA THR A 97 16.39 19.46 3.60
C THR A 97 16.57 18.13 4.34
N GLN A 98 15.69 17.76 5.27
CA GLN A 98 15.85 16.57 6.12
C GLN A 98 14.54 15.80 6.29
N VAL A 99 14.62 14.49 6.47
CA VAL A 99 13.49 13.68 6.99
C VAL A 99 13.58 13.70 8.51
N SER A 100 12.62 14.34 9.16
CA SER A 100 12.54 14.52 10.61
C SER A 100 11.31 13.85 11.24
N SER A 101 10.28 13.59 10.44
CA SER A 101 8.99 13.11 10.90
C SER A 101 8.36 12.07 9.95
N PRO A 102 7.33 11.33 10.40
CA PRO A 102 6.56 10.48 9.51
C PRO A 102 5.75 11.26 8.46
N GLN A 103 5.49 12.55 8.69
CA GLN A 103 4.79 13.42 7.73
C GLN A 103 5.64 13.62 6.47
N ASP A 104 6.93 13.86 6.62
CA ASP A 104 7.84 14.05 5.49
C ASP A 104 7.99 12.74 4.71
N CYS A 105 8.03 11.59 5.40
CA CYS A 105 8.00 10.29 4.75
C CYS A 105 6.70 10.05 3.95
N LEU A 106 5.56 10.50 4.47
CA LEU A 106 4.28 10.41 3.77
C LEU A 106 4.27 11.34 2.55
N ALA A 107 4.83 12.54 2.69
CA ALA A 107 4.98 13.50 1.60
C ALA A 107 5.88 12.96 0.50
N VAL A 108 7.04 12.38 0.84
CA VAL A 108 7.92 11.69 -0.12
C VAL A 108 7.19 10.55 -0.83
N PHE A 109 6.39 9.75 -0.11
CA PHE A 109 5.61 8.68 -0.73
C PHE A 109 4.64 9.21 -1.78
N ASN A 110 3.86 10.23 -1.42
CA ASN A 110 2.85 10.81 -2.32
C ASN A 110 3.47 11.63 -3.46
N GLY A 111 4.60 12.30 -3.22
CA GLY A 111 5.28 13.12 -4.23
C GLY A 111 6.09 12.32 -5.25
N VAL A 112 6.42 11.06 -4.92
CA VAL A 112 7.19 10.16 -5.80
C VAL A 112 6.30 9.11 -6.49
N LEU A 113 5.18 8.72 -5.88
CA LEU A 113 4.26 7.74 -6.44
C LEU A 113 2.95 8.35 -6.92
N ASN A 114 2.52 7.97 -8.12
CA ASN A 114 1.15 8.12 -8.57
C ASN A 114 0.41 6.79 -8.39
N THR A 115 -0.30 6.64 -7.27
CA THR A 115 -0.94 5.38 -6.87
C THR A 115 -2.27 5.62 -6.17
N ASP A 116 -3.18 4.65 -6.27
CA ASP A 116 -4.46 4.64 -5.55
C ASP A 116 -4.33 4.11 -4.10
N LEU A 117 -3.12 3.72 -3.68
CA LEU A 117 -2.87 3.22 -2.32
C LEU A 117 -3.06 4.31 -1.28
N ILE A 118 -3.73 3.96 -0.19
CA ILE A 118 -3.93 4.87 0.93
C ILE A 118 -2.78 4.67 1.93
N ALA A 119 -1.85 5.62 1.95
CA ALA A 119 -0.78 5.70 2.94
C ALA A 119 -1.21 6.55 4.14
N ALA A 120 -0.93 6.09 5.37
CA ALA A 120 -1.25 6.83 6.58
C ALA A 120 -0.24 6.60 7.70
N ILE A 121 -0.11 7.60 8.57
CA ILE A 121 0.77 7.56 9.72
C ILE A 121 0.00 6.94 10.90
N PRO A 122 0.54 5.90 11.56
CA PRO A 122 -0.06 5.34 12.76
C PRO A 122 -0.23 6.38 13.87
N ALA A 123 -1.33 6.30 14.64
CA ALA A 123 -1.49 7.11 15.84
C ALA A 123 -0.35 6.75 16.82
N GLY A 124 0.38 7.74 17.33
CA GLY A 124 1.47 7.58 18.31
C GLY A 124 0.99 7.17 19.71
N ASP A 125 -0.10 6.42 19.79
CA ASP A 125 -0.80 6.01 21.01
C ASP A 125 -0.25 4.68 21.60
N GLY A 126 0.88 4.19 21.07
CA GLY A 126 1.48 2.91 21.44
C GLY A 126 0.84 1.69 20.78
N ASN A 127 -0.26 1.86 20.02
CA ASN A 127 -0.92 0.78 19.30
C ASN A 127 -0.45 0.65 17.84
N GLY A 128 0.29 1.66 17.34
CA GLY A 128 0.93 1.62 16.02
C GLY A 128 -0.05 1.26 14.91
N ILE A 129 0.33 0.28 14.09
CA ILE A 129 -0.45 -0.16 12.91
C ILE A 129 -1.86 -0.67 13.28
N LYS A 130 -2.10 -1.10 14.52
CA LYS A 130 -3.37 -1.71 14.95
C LYS A 130 -4.55 -0.75 14.91
N ASN A 131 -4.30 0.56 15.03
CA ASN A 131 -5.34 1.59 15.06
C ASN A 131 -5.48 2.37 13.75
N LEU A 132 -4.86 1.90 12.67
CA LEU A 132 -5.08 2.46 11.34
C LEU A 132 -6.49 2.14 10.83
N ALA A 133 -7.11 3.09 10.12
CA ALA A 133 -8.42 2.91 9.52
C ALA A 133 -8.43 1.70 8.57
N ALA A 134 -9.58 1.02 8.44
CA ALA A 134 -9.69 -0.25 7.71
C ALA A 134 -9.22 -0.18 6.24
N ASN A 135 -9.39 0.98 5.60
CA ASN A 135 -9.01 1.25 4.21
C ASN A 135 -7.54 1.66 4.01
N VAL A 136 -6.74 1.81 5.06
CA VAL A 136 -5.31 2.11 4.91
C VAL A 136 -4.58 0.87 4.38
N ASP A 137 -3.79 1.06 3.32
CA ASP A 137 -2.99 0.02 2.66
C ASP A 137 -1.54 0.03 3.14
N VAL A 138 -0.99 1.22 3.37
CA VAL A 138 0.42 1.43 3.74
C VAL A 138 0.49 2.25 5.04
N ALA A 139 1.17 1.72 6.04
CA ALA A 139 1.57 2.46 7.23
C ALA A 139 2.92 3.16 6.98
N VAL A 140 3.00 4.42 7.35
CA VAL A 140 4.22 5.24 7.20
C VAL A 140 4.78 5.60 8.57
N THR A 141 6.05 5.30 8.80
CA THR A 141 6.78 5.72 10.01
C THR A 141 8.16 6.23 9.63
N ASN A 142 8.81 6.95 10.54
CA ASN A 142 10.22 7.32 10.40
C ASN A 142 11.02 6.89 11.63
N ASN A 143 12.33 6.72 11.44
CA ASN A 143 13.30 6.69 12.52
C ASN A 143 14.52 7.47 12.07
N ALA A 144 14.69 8.67 12.64
CA ALA A 144 15.68 9.64 12.19
C ALA A 144 15.60 9.78 10.65
N ASP A 145 16.72 9.52 9.99
CA ASP A 145 16.95 9.73 8.57
C ASP A 145 16.33 8.64 7.64
N THR A 146 15.48 7.78 8.19
CA THR A 146 14.92 6.63 7.48
C THR A 146 13.40 6.64 7.50
N CYS A 147 12.80 6.54 6.32
CA CYS A 147 11.37 6.27 6.14
C CYS A 147 11.11 4.77 6.05
N TYR A 148 10.03 4.30 6.67
CA TYR A 148 9.55 2.94 6.59
C TYR A 148 8.13 2.93 6.03
N TYR A 149 7.91 2.08 5.04
CA TYR A 149 6.62 1.89 4.38
C TYR A 149 6.21 0.43 4.54
N THR A 150 5.15 0.21 5.32
CA THR A 150 4.71 -1.13 5.73
C THR A 150 3.34 -1.42 5.14
N PHE A 151 3.19 -2.50 4.39
CA PHE A 151 1.91 -2.88 3.77
C PHE A 151 1.02 -3.62 4.78
N VAL A 152 -0.17 -3.09 5.06
CA VAL A 152 -0.98 -3.48 6.22
C VAL A 152 -2.30 -4.16 5.89
N SER A 153 -2.69 -4.29 4.62
CA SER A 153 -4.00 -4.86 4.24
C SER A 153 -4.15 -6.33 4.67
N GLU A 154 -3.04 -7.06 4.91
CA GLU A 154 -3.04 -8.40 5.52
C GLU A 154 -2.65 -8.42 7.01
N SER A 155 -2.04 -7.34 7.52
CA SER A 155 -1.29 -7.37 8.78
C SER A 155 -2.05 -6.80 9.98
N LYS A 156 -3.18 -6.10 9.78
CA LYS A 156 -4.00 -5.57 10.89
C LYS A 156 -4.44 -6.64 11.88
N ALA A 157 -4.61 -7.88 11.41
CA ALA A 157 -5.01 -9.03 12.23
C ALA A 157 -3.85 -9.92 12.71
N VAL A 158 -2.68 -9.87 12.06
CA VAL A 158 -1.63 -10.91 12.18
C VAL A 158 -0.41 -10.45 12.98
N GLY A 159 -0.32 -9.16 13.32
CA GLY A 159 0.89 -8.60 13.92
C GLY A 159 2.03 -8.51 12.89
N TYR A 160 3.17 -7.97 13.36
CA TYR A 160 4.32 -7.39 12.66
C TYR A 160 5.02 -8.15 11.49
N ASN A 161 4.42 -9.19 10.89
CA ASN A 161 4.96 -9.89 9.72
C ASN A 161 4.59 -9.22 8.38
N ALA A 162 4.29 -7.93 8.41
CA ALA A 162 3.99 -7.15 7.22
C ALA A 162 5.22 -7.02 6.31
N ARG A 163 5.02 -7.09 4.99
CA ARG A 163 6.08 -6.70 4.05
C ARG A 163 6.31 -5.19 4.16
N GLN A 164 7.58 -4.81 4.16
CA GLN A 164 7.97 -3.41 4.29
C GLN A 164 9.23 -3.14 3.48
N PHE A 165 9.37 -1.89 3.05
CA PHE A 165 10.63 -1.39 2.53
C PHE A 165 10.98 -0.08 3.23
N ARG A 166 12.26 0.26 3.22
CA ARG A 166 12.77 1.53 3.74
C ARG A 166 13.39 2.38 2.66
N TYR A 167 13.43 3.67 2.95
CA TYR A 167 14.15 4.68 2.20
C TYR A 167 15.09 5.44 3.15
N LEU A 168 16.39 5.46 2.83
CA LEU A 168 17.40 6.25 3.54
C LEU A 168 17.63 7.58 2.81
N TYR A 169 17.25 8.71 3.41
CA TYR A 169 17.36 9.99 2.71
C TYR A 169 18.82 10.42 2.47
N THR A 170 19.74 10.00 3.33
CA THR A 170 21.15 10.37 3.25
C THR A 170 21.90 9.67 2.12
N THR A 171 21.40 8.53 1.64
CA THR A 171 22.07 7.75 0.57
C THR A 171 21.20 7.57 -0.67
N GLY A 172 19.89 7.80 -0.59
CA GLY A 172 18.96 7.48 -1.66
C GLY A 172 18.53 6.01 -1.67
N ASP A 173 19.03 5.19 -0.76
CA ASP A 173 18.83 3.75 -0.81
C ASP A 173 17.39 3.36 -0.51
N VAL A 174 16.77 2.65 -1.45
CA VAL A 174 15.48 1.98 -1.26
C VAL A 174 15.71 0.48 -1.14
N VAL A 175 15.40 -0.09 0.03
CA VAL A 175 15.69 -1.49 0.38
C VAL A 175 14.45 -2.16 0.96
N GLU A 176 14.07 -3.29 0.36
CA GLU A 176 13.05 -4.18 0.91
C GLU A 176 13.58 -4.96 2.12
N PHE A 177 12.75 -5.15 3.14
CA PHE A 177 13.01 -6.15 4.17
C PHE A 177 12.28 -7.46 3.84
N PRO A 178 12.93 -8.62 4.03
CA PRO A 178 12.25 -9.90 3.88
C PRO A 178 11.06 -9.99 4.85
N ALA A 179 9.97 -10.61 4.38
CA ALA A 179 8.78 -10.87 5.20
C ALA A 179 9.16 -11.62 6.49
N GLY A 180 8.61 -11.19 7.63
CA GLY A 180 8.88 -11.79 8.95
C GLY A 180 10.01 -11.13 9.76
N PHE A 181 10.57 -10.00 9.30
CA PHE A 181 11.47 -9.17 10.10
C PHE A 181 10.69 -8.18 10.97
N THR A 182 10.51 -8.53 12.24
CA THR A 182 10.01 -7.64 13.29
C THR A 182 11.11 -6.66 13.70
N ILE A 183 10.91 -5.37 13.47
CA ILE A 183 11.69 -4.32 14.14
C ILE A 183 11.16 -4.22 15.59
N PRO A 184 12.03 -4.14 16.61
CA PRO A 184 11.63 -4.02 18.02
C PRO A 184 10.72 -2.82 18.32
#